data_AF-A0A7Y0PMC6-F1
#
_entry.id   AF-A0A7Y0PMC6-F1
#
_cell.length_a   1.000
_cell.length_b   1.000
_cell.length_c   1.000
_cell.angle_alpha   90.00
_cell.angle_beta   90.00
_cell.angle_gamma   90.00
#
_symmetry.space_group_name_H-M   'P 1'
#
loop_
_entity.id
_entity.type
_entity.pdbx_description
1 polymer ?
#
loop_
_entity_poly.entity_id
_entity_poly.type
_entity_poly.pdbx_seq_one_letter_code
_entity_poly.pdbx_strand_id
1 'polypeptide(L)'
;MKLPNGITGFYDSKANTPPQVDGKQFKQLCFDFASRNRGKLIDFITPQYPSNFYYAQVDVLGNRFYILLNEHYPYLAFASVVEFGNIKFIDRPVLNEQFPSFYRIIGTVELNVPFNQNLIKKTELNSAELEQIAYWKPETVGQVIFNYWD
;
A
#
# COMPACT_ATOMS: atom_id res chain seq x y z
N MET A 1 11.12 4.49 8.41
CA MET A 1 10.74 5.57 7.48
C MET A 1 9.94 6.66 8.20
N LYS A 2 9.87 7.87 7.64
CA LYS A 2 8.94 8.92 8.09
C LYS A 2 7.66 8.83 7.26
N LEU A 3 6.50 8.76 7.89
CA LEU A 3 5.20 8.72 7.19
C LEU A 3 4.72 10.15 6.92
N PRO A 4 4.32 10.47 5.67
CA PRO A 4 3.81 11.79 5.33
C PRO A 4 2.36 11.97 5.80
N ASN A 5 1.93 13.23 5.88
CA ASN A 5 0.54 13.60 6.15
C ASN A 5 -0.42 13.00 5.11
N GLY A 6 -1.51 12.38 5.55
CA GLY A 6 -2.56 11.85 4.70
C GLY A 6 -2.22 10.49 4.06
N ILE A 7 -1.13 9.83 4.50
CA ILE A 7 -0.75 8.49 4.03
C ILE A 7 -1.86 7.46 4.26
N THR A 8 -2.65 7.63 5.32
CA THR A 8 -3.76 6.74 5.66
C THR A 8 -5.03 7.01 4.85
N GLY A 9 -5.08 8.14 4.14
CA GLY A 9 -6.27 8.63 3.44
C GLY A 9 -7.25 9.44 4.30
N PHE A 10 -6.99 9.55 5.61
CA PHE A 10 -7.76 10.42 6.50
C PHE A 10 -7.14 11.81 6.57
N TYR A 11 -7.99 12.84 6.48
CA TYR A 11 -7.57 14.24 6.54
C TYR A 11 -8.70 15.12 7.08
N ASP A 12 -8.34 16.24 7.70
CA ASP A 12 -9.22 17.11 8.49
C ASP A 12 -9.86 18.26 7.67
N SER A 13 -9.33 18.55 6.50
CA SER A 13 -9.79 19.69 5.68
C SER A 13 -9.38 19.54 4.21
N LYS A 14 -10.14 20.18 3.31
CA LYS A 14 -9.78 20.21 1.87
C LYS A 14 -8.39 20.79 1.60
N ALA A 15 -7.90 21.67 2.47
CA ALA A 15 -6.55 22.24 2.36
C ALA A 15 -5.44 21.18 2.57
N ASN A 16 -5.76 20.12 3.31
CA ASN A 16 -4.86 19.00 3.61
C ASN A 16 -5.20 17.74 2.80
N THR A 17 -5.91 17.89 1.68
CA THR A 17 -6.24 16.73 0.83
C THR A 17 -4.92 16.09 0.37
N PRO A 18 -4.71 14.80 0.65
CA PRO A 18 -3.50 14.12 0.23
C PRO A 18 -3.39 14.07 -1.30
N PRO A 19 -2.17 13.89 -1.83
CA PRO A 19 -1.97 13.65 -3.26
C PRO A 19 -2.73 12.39 -3.72
N GLN A 20 -2.76 12.17 -5.04
CA GLN A 20 -3.40 11.01 -5.66
C GLN A 20 -2.44 10.42 -6.68
N VAL A 21 -2.30 9.10 -6.69
CA VAL A 21 -1.52 8.39 -7.70
C VAL A 21 -2.35 8.12 -8.95
N ASP A 22 -1.70 7.92 -10.10
CA ASP A 22 -2.39 7.51 -11.32
C ASP A 22 -2.73 6.02 -11.30
N GLY A 23 -3.96 5.69 -10.88
CA GLY A 23 -4.47 4.32 -10.86
C GLY A 23 -4.54 3.65 -12.24
N LYS A 24 -4.67 4.42 -13.34
CA LYS A 24 -4.65 3.85 -14.70
C LYS A 24 -3.24 3.43 -15.07
N GLN A 25 -2.25 4.26 -14.78
CA GLN A 25 -0.83 3.90 -14.94
C GLN A 25 -0.49 2.65 -14.11
N PHE A 26 -0.96 2.59 -12.87
CA PHE A 26 -0.71 1.42 -12.01
C PHE A 26 -1.32 0.14 -12.60
N LYS A 27 -2.56 0.19 -13.08
CA LYS A 27 -3.23 -0.95 -13.72
C LYS A 27 -2.48 -1.43 -14.96
N GLN A 28 -2.04 -0.49 -15.81
CA GLN A 28 -1.24 -0.80 -17.01
C GLN A 28 0.08 -1.48 -16.62
N LEU A 29 0.80 -0.94 -15.63
CA LEU A 29 2.04 -1.54 -15.14
C LEU A 29 1.79 -2.95 -14.57
N CYS A 30 0.72 -3.19 -13.83
CA CYS A 30 0.41 -4.54 -13.34
C CYS A 30 0.13 -5.54 -14.47
N PHE A 31 -0.59 -5.11 -15.51
CA PHE A 31 -0.86 -5.94 -16.69
C PHE A 31 0.44 -6.25 -17.46
N ASP A 32 1.26 -5.25 -17.74
CA ASP A 32 2.54 -5.41 -18.43
C ASP A 32 3.50 -6.30 -17.64
N PHE A 33 3.54 -6.12 -16.32
CA PHE A 33 4.31 -6.94 -15.40
C PHE A 33 3.92 -8.43 -15.54
N ALA A 34 2.63 -8.72 -15.42
CA ALA A 34 2.14 -10.08 -15.51
C ALA A 34 2.45 -10.70 -16.88
N SER A 35 2.19 -9.96 -17.96
CA SER A 35 2.44 -10.40 -19.34
C SER A 35 3.92 -10.76 -19.60
N ARG A 36 4.86 -9.89 -19.19
CA ARG A 36 6.31 -10.12 -19.34
C ARG A 36 6.79 -11.35 -18.58
N ASN A 37 6.15 -11.66 -17.47
CA ASN A 37 6.49 -12.81 -16.63
C ASN A 37 5.68 -14.07 -16.98
N ARG A 38 5.05 -14.13 -18.16
CA ARG A 38 4.20 -15.26 -18.61
C ARG A 38 3.07 -15.58 -17.62
N GLY A 39 2.57 -14.54 -16.96
CA GLY A 39 1.47 -14.57 -16.02
C GLY A 39 0.25 -13.84 -16.54
N LYS A 40 -0.71 -13.63 -15.64
CA LYS A 40 -1.93 -12.87 -15.90
C LYS A 40 -2.33 -12.01 -14.71
N LEU A 41 -2.92 -10.86 -15.00
CA LEU A 41 -3.67 -10.08 -14.02
C LEU A 41 -5.03 -10.76 -13.81
N ILE A 42 -5.26 -11.26 -12.61
CA ILE A 42 -6.49 -11.97 -12.22
C ILE A 42 -7.59 -10.97 -11.89
N ASP A 43 -7.24 -9.99 -11.06
CA ASP A 43 -8.18 -9.00 -10.57
C ASP A 43 -7.45 -7.68 -10.32
N PHE A 44 -8.20 -6.58 -10.34
CA PHE A 44 -7.72 -5.24 -10.06
C PHE A 44 -8.80 -4.43 -9.37
N ILE A 45 -8.54 -4.07 -8.12
CA ILE A 45 -9.48 -3.33 -7.28
C ILE A 45 -8.91 -1.93 -7.01
N THR A 46 -9.77 -0.93 -7.21
CA THR A 46 -9.47 0.47 -6.87
C THR A 46 -9.70 0.73 -5.38
N PRO A 47 -9.00 1.69 -4.77
CA PRO A 47 -9.27 2.14 -3.42
C PRO A 47 -10.75 2.50 -3.31
N GLN A 48 -11.39 1.89 -2.33
CA GLN A 48 -12.74 2.18 -1.91
C GLN A 48 -12.88 1.70 -0.48
N TYR A 49 -13.72 2.38 0.28
CA TYR A 49 -14.05 1.99 1.65
C TYR A 49 -14.36 0.49 1.71
N PRO A 50 -13.76 -0.28 2.64
CA PRO A 50 -12.88 0.16 3.75
C PRO A 50 -11.35 0.22 3.51
N SER A 51 -10.87 0.23 2.26
CA SER A 51 -9.42 0.19 1.94
C SER A 51 -8.89 1.49 1.31
N ASN A 52 -7.65 1.88 1.63
CA ASN A 52 -6.99 3.09 1.11
C ASN A 52 -5.93 2.82 0.02
N PHE A 53 -6.01 1.66 -0.66
CA PHE A 53 -4.99 1.25 -1.61
C PHE A 53 -5.59 0.49 -2.80
N TYR A 54 -4.90 0.59 -3.93
CA TYR A 54 -5.13 -0.28 -5.08
C TYR A 54 -4.53 -1.64 -4.78
N TYR A 55 -5.20 -2.72 -5.21
CA TYR A 55 -4.56 -4.03 -5.25
C TYR A 55 -4.86 -4.78 -6.54
N ALA A 56 -3.78 -5.32 -7.11
CA ALA A 56 -3.80 -6.16 -8.28
C ALA A 56 -3.47 -7.59 -7.85
N GLN A 57 -4.37 -8.55 -8.09
CA GLN A 57 -4.05 -9.96 -7.93
C GLN A 57 -3.44 -10.48 -9.23
N VAL A 58 -2.25 -11.07 -9.15
CA VAL A 58 -1.53 -11.61 -10.31
C VAL A 58 -1.21 -13.09 -10.09
N ASP A 59 -1.17 -13.84 -11.19
CA ASP A 59 -0.74 -15.23 -11.23
C ASP A 59 0.43 -15.34 -12.21
N VAL A 60 1.62 -15.65 -11.68
CA VAL A 60 2.85 -15.78 -12.47
C VAL A 60 3.34 -17.22 -12.30
N LEU A 61 3.27 -18.01 -13.36
CA LEU A 61 3.70 -19.42 -13.38
C LEU A 61 3.07 -20.27 -12.25
N GLY A 62 1.81 -20.02 -11.91
CA GLY A 62 1.09 -20.72 -10.84
C GLY A 62 1.32 -20.14 -9.44
N ASN A 63 2.14 -19.10 -9.31
CA ASN A 63 2.35 -18.38 -8.06
C ASN A 63 1.43 -17.14 -8.00
N ARG A 64 0.43 -17.18 -7.13
CA ARG A 64 -0.50 -16.07 -6.91
C ARG A 64 -0.04 -15.15 -5.78
N PHE A 65 -0.12 -13.85 -6.04
CA PHE A 65 0.20 -12.81 -5.07
C PHE A 65 -0.48 -11.49 -5.45
N TYR A 66 -0.33 -10.49 -4.59
CA TYR A 66 -0.90 -9.17 -4.74
C TYR A 66 0.20 -8.13 -4.90
N ILE A 67 -0.09 -7.12 -5.72
CA ILE A 67 0.69 -5.89 -5.84
C ILE A 67 -0.18 -4.77 -5.30
N LEU A 68 0.32 -4.07 -4.28
CA LEU A 68 -0.40 -3.02 -3.55
C LEU A 68 0.19 -1.67 -3.92
N LEU A 69 -0.65 -0.66 -4.14
CA LEU A 69 -0.22 0.73 -4.29
C LEU A 69 -1.08 1.62 -3.40
N ASN A 70 -0.44 2.37 -2.49
CA ASN A 70 -1.14 3.34 -1.66
C ASN A 70 -1.83 4.38 -2.56
N GLU A 71 -3.06 4.75 -2.22
CA GLU A 71 -3.86 5.66 -3.04
C GLU A 71 -3.22 7.04 -3.21
N HIS A 72 -2.48 7.49 -2.21
CA HIS A 72 -2.03 8.87 -2.12
C HIS A 72 -0.56 9.05 -2.47
N TYR A 73 0.28 8.11 -2.06
CA TYR A 73 1.71 8.16 -2.23
C TYR A 73 2.19 7.01 -3.12
N PRO A 74 3.26 7.18 -3.90
CA PRO A 74 3.79 6.17 -4.81
C PRO A 74 4.53 5.07 -4.04
N TYR A 75 3.90 4.49 -3.03
CA TYR A 75 4.42 3.44 -2.16
C TYR A 75 3.81 2.11 -2.59
N LEU A 76 4.67 1.23 -3.08
CA LEU A 76 4.29 -0.07 -3.62
C LEU A 76 4.79 -1.19 -2.71
N ALA A 77 3.97 -2.21 -2.50
CA ALA A 77 4.34 -3.40 -1.76
C ALA A 77 3.81 -4.66 -2.44
N PHE A 78 4.33 -5.82 -2.05
CA PHE A 78 3.79 -7.11 -2.46
C PHE A 78 3.21 -7.83 -1.25
N ALA A 79 2.16 -8.62 -1.47
CA ALA A 79 1.54 -9.40 -0.41
C ALA A 79 1.11 -10.79 -0.92
N SER A 80 1.08 -11.78 -0.03
CA SER A 80 0.51 -13.10 -0.30
C SER A 80 -0.96 -13.21 0.13
N VAL A 81 -1.38 -12.36 1.05
CA VAL A 81 -2.75 -12.29 1.57
C VAL A 81 -3.16 -10.82 1.69
N VAL A 82 -4.39 -10.51 1.27
CA VAL A 82 -5.04 -9.19 1.42
C VAL A 82 -6.46 -9.44 1.90
N GLU A 83 -6.68 -9.27 3.20
CA GLU A 83 -7.95 -9.46 3.89
C GLU A 83 -8.19 -8.30 4.85
N PHE A 84 -9.44 -8.11 5.29
CA PHE A 84 -9.79 -7.07 6.26
C PHE A 84 -8.95 -7.22 7.53
N GLY A 85 -8.21 -6.17 7.91
CA GLY A 85 -7.29 -6.17 9.05
C GLY A 85 -6.06 -7.09 8.93
N ASN A 86 -5.87 -7.83 7.82
CA ASN A 86 -4.79 -8.81 7.69
C ASN A 86 -4.15 -8.78 6.29
N ILE A 87 -2.96 -8.18 6.20
CA ILE A 87 -2.13 -8.18 4.99
C ILE A 87 -0.80 -8.87 5.30
N LYS A 88 -0.47 -9.91 4.54
CA LYS A 88 0.82 -10.62 4.67
C LYS A 88 1.79 -10.16 3.60
N PHE A 89 2.64 -9.20 3.94
CA PHE A 89 3.64 -8.66 3.03
C PHE A 89 4.72 -9.69 2.67
N ILE A 90 5.20 -9.64 1.42
CA ILE A 90 6.29 -10.47 0.91
C ILE A 90 7.26 -9.61 0.09
N ASP A 91 8.51 -10.06 -0.04
CA ASP A 91 9.48 -9.41 -0.94
C ASP A 91 9.55 -10.14 -2.28
N ARG A 92 9.67 -9.39 -3.37
CA ARG A 92 9.78 -9.94 -4.74
C ARG A 92 10.84 -9.21 -5.60
N PRO A 93 12.13 -9.19 -5.21
CA PRO A 93 13.14 -8.35 -5.88
C PRO A 93 13.26 -8.56 -7.40
N VAL A 94 13.19 -9.81 -7.85
CA VAL A 94 13.31 -10.19 -9.28
C VAL A 94 12.11 -9.72 -10.11
N LEU A 95 10.95 -9.54 -9.48
CA LEU A 95 9.72 -9.16 -10.17
C LEU A 95 9.52 -7.64 -10.23
N ASN A 96 10.48 -6.88 -9.71
CA ASN A 96 10.33 -5.45 -9.53
C ASN A 96 10.74 -4.61 -10.73
N GLU A 97 11.42 -5.15 -11.74
CA GLU A 97 12.27 -4.37 -12.68
C GLU A 97 11.67 -3.10 -13.29
N GLN A 98 10.34 -3.00 -13.48
CA GLN A 98 9.70 -1.81 -14.03
C GLN A 98 9.05 -0.86 -13.01
N PHE A 99 8.75 -1.30 -11.79
CA PHE A 99 8.07 -0.48 -10.78
C PHE A 99 8.95 0.63 -10.16
N PRO A 100 10.26 0.44 -9.90
CA PRO A 100 11.12 1.45 -9.28
C PRO A 100 11.24 2.77 -10.04
N SER A 101 10.93 2.77 -11.34
CA SER A 101 10.89 4.00 -12.15
C SER A 101 9.70 4.91 -11.81
N PHE A 102 8.66 4.36 -11.18
CA PHE A 102 7.41 5.07 -10.88
C PHE A 102 7.08 5.08 -9.38
N TYR A 103 7.49 4.04 -8.66
CA TYR A 103 7.07 3.79 -7.28
C TYR A 103 8.25 3.43 -6.39
N ARG A 104 8.20 3.90 -5.14
CA ARG A 104 9.06 3.42 -4.08
C ARG A 104 8.53 2.08 -3.60
N ILE A 105 9.29 1.02 -3.84
CA ILE A 105 8.98 -0.30 -3.31
C ILE A 105 9.39 -0.35 -1.84
N ILE A 106 8.44 -0.67 -0.97
CA ILE A 106 8.67 -0.85 0.46
C ILE A 106 8.75 -2.35 0.73
N GLY A 107 9.89 -2.79 1.26
CA GLY A 107 10.12 -4.20 1.57
C GLY A 107 9.51 -4.63 2.91
N THR A 108 9.43 -5.93 3.14
CA THR A 108 8.85 -6.51 4.36
C THR A 108 9.55 -6.05 5.64
N VAL A 109 10.86 -5.81 5.58
CA VAL A 109 11.66 -5.30 6.72
C VAL A 109 11.17 -3.94 7.19
N GLU A 110 10.79 -3.05 6.27
CA GLU A 110 10.25 -1.73 6.61
C GLU A 110 8.76 -1.81 6.98
N LEU A 111 7.98 -2.63 6.28
CA LEU A 111 6.53 -2.76 6.51
C LEU A 111 6.20 -3.42 7.84
N ASN A 112 7.01 -4.38 8.29
CA ASN A 112 6.80 -5.11 9.54
C ASN A 112 7.42 -4.42 10.77
N VAL A 113 7.97 -3.21 10.62
CA VAL A 113 8.44 -2.43 11.78
C VAL A 113 7.26 -2.16 12.71
N PRO A 114 7.38 -2.43 14.03
CA PRO A 114 6.33 -2.12 14.99
C PRO A 114 5.97 -0.63 14.98
N PHE A 115 4.68 -0.34 14.86
CA PHE A 115 4.16 1.01 14.88
C PHE A 115 3.92 1.46 16.32
N ASN A 116 4.88 2.17 16.89
CA ASN A 116 4.87 2.59 18.30
C ASN A 116 4.89 4.11 18.46
N GLN A 117 4.68 4.58 19.69
CA GLN A 117 4.64 6.02 20.01
C GLN A 117 5.91 6.78 19.60
N ASN A 118 7.09 6.15 19.63
CA ASN A 118 8.33 6.79 19.20
C ASN A 118 8.34 7.02 17.68
N LEU A 119 7.72 6.12 16.91
CA LEU A 119 7.56 6.29 15.48
C LEU A 119 6.52 7.36 15.15
N ILE A 120 5.39 7.38 15.88
CA ILE A 120 4.34 8.41 15.74
C ILE A 120 4.95 9.82 15.85
N LYS A 121 5.79 10.07 16.86
CA LYS A 121 6.48 11.35 17.06
C LYS A 121 7.40 11.78 15.91
N LYS A 122 7.80 10.84 15.05
CA LYS A 122 8.68 11.10 13.90
C LYS A 122 7.90 11.26 12.60
N THR A 123 6.58 11.07 12.60
CA THR A 123 5.72 11.15 11.42
C THR A 123 5.18 12.57 11.20
N GLU A 124 4.55 12.81 10.05
CA GLU A 124 3.83 14.04 9.71
C GLU A 124 2.30 13.85 9.75
N LEU A 125 1.83 12.82 10.46
CA LEU A 125 0.41 12.45 10.51
C LEU A 125 -0.46 13.57 11.09
N ASN A 126 -1.60 13.83 10.46
CA ASN A 126 -2.56 14.82 10.94
C ASN A 126 -3.46 14.26 12.05
N SER A 127 -4.23 15.14 12.70
CA SER A 127 -5.09 14.78 13.82
C SER A 127 -6.12 13.70 13.49
N ALA A 128 -6.69 13.72 12.28
CA ALA A 128 -7.67 12.72 11.84
C ALA A 128 -7.01 11.34 11.70
N GLU A 129 -5.79 11.27 11.16
CA GLU A 129 -5.03 10.01 11.06
C GLU A 129 -4.67 9.46 12.45
N LEU A 130 -4.28 10.35 13.37
CA LEU A 130 -3.94 9.96 14.75
C LEU A 130 -5.16 9.39 15.50
N GLU A 131 -6.35 9.93 15.25
CA GLU A 131 -7.61 9.39 15.79
C GLU A 131 -7.88 7.98 15.26
N GLN A 132 -7.74 7.78 13.95
CA GLN A 132 -7.90 6.44 13.34
C GLN A 132 -6.88 5.44 13.87
N ILE A 133 -5.62 5.84 14.00
CA ILE A 133 -4.56 4.99 14.58
C ILE A 133 -4.88 4.64 16.03
N ALA A 134 -5.42 5.57 16.82
CA ALA A 134 -5.79 5.30 18.21
C ALA A 134 -6.95 4.30 18.32
N TYR A 135 -7.88 4.34 17.37
CA TYR A 135 -9.03 3.43 17.29
C TYR A 135 -8.62 2.04 16.77
N TRP A 136 -8.02 1.97 15.58
CA TRP A 136 -7.65 0.72 14.88
C TRP A 136 -6.44 0.02 15.45
N LYS A 137 -5.55 0.77 16.12
CA LYS A 137 -4.33 0.26 16.76
C LYS A 137 -3.50 -0.64 15.84
N PRO A 138 -3.10 -0.14 14.65
CA PRO A 138 -2.22 -0.91 13.77
C PRO A 138 -0.92 -1.25 14.49
N GLU A 139 -0.50 -2.50 14.35
CA GLU A 139 0.71 -3.05 14.98
C GLU A 139 1.96 -2.72 14.18
N THR A 140 1.84 -2.54 12.86
CA THR A 140 2.97 -2.36 11.95
C THR A 140 2.82 -1.15 11.03
N VAL A 141 3.96 -0.66 10.52
CA VAL A 141 3.99 0.42 9.52
C VAL A 141 3.16 0.06 8.28
N GLY A 142 3.23 -1.19 7.83
CA GLY A 142 2.49 -1.65 6.65
C GLY A 142 0.98 -1.57 6.83
N GLN A 143 0.47 -1.85 8.03
CA GLN A 143 -0.97 -1.69 8.33
C GLN A 143 -1.43 -0.23 8.35
N VAL A 144 -0.52 0.74 8.58
CA VAL A 144 -0.83 2.17 8.46
C VAL A 144 -0.86 2.60 6.99
N ILE A 145 0.15 2.18 6.22
CA ILE A 145 0.29 2.57 4.80
C ILE A 145 -0.80 1.93 3.93
N PHE A 146 -1.11 0.65 4.18
CA PHE A 146 -2.10 -0.13 3.43
C PHE A 146 -3.22 -0.54 4.40
N ASN A 147 -4.02 0.43 4.83
CA ASN A 147 -5.07 0.16 5.79
C ASN A 147 -6.33 -0.42 5.14
N TYR A 148 -6.97 -1.30 5.90
CA TYR A 148 -8.24 -1.93 5.55
C TYR A 148 -9.12 -1.91 6.81
N TRP A 149 -9.80 -0.77 7.01
CA TRP A 149 -10.42 -0.29 8.25
C TRP A 149 -11.88 0.13 8.00
N ASP A 150 -12.82 -0.31 8.85
CA ASP A 150 -14.28 -0.11 8.75
C ASP A 150 -14.83 1.07 9.58
#